data_AF-A0A2I0AN27-F1
#
_entry.id   AF-A0A2I0AN27-F1
#
_cell.length_a   1.000
_cell.length_b   1.000
_cell.length_c   1.000
_cell.angle_alpha   90.00
_cell.angle_beta   90.00
_cell.angle_gamma   90.00
#
_symmetry.space_group_name_H-M   'P 1'
#
loop_
_entity.id
_entity.type
_entity.pdbx_description
1 polymer ?
#
loop_
_entity_poly.entity_id
_entity_poly.type
_entity_poly.pdbx_seq_one_letter_code
_entity_poly.pdbx_strand_id
1 'polypeptide(L)'
;MGGREIEWAGLAERFQKDASYQESLMMEHEVLNATKGFRGNPCLMVIPPAADLRPNSPPEGAVCVYRAQVEYGMMLPPQPEFKEILNSFQLVPAQLSPNAVAYIYSFLKLLQARGIAWSLTLFRSLFSWMAVPGYGGCLALRSRSRKAMFSGATSSHSD
;
A
#
# COMPACT_ATOMS: atom_id res chain seq x y z
N MET A 1 26.65 8.98 -21.46
CA MET A 1 25.52 9.91 -21.33
C MET A 1 24.87 9.66 -19.97
N GLY A 2 25.17 10.52 -18.99
CA GLY A 2 24.75 10.37 -17.60
C GLY A 2 23.30 10.83 -17.40
N GLY A 3 22.41 9.91 -17.08
CA GLY A 3 21.01 10.18 -16.82
C GLY A 3 20.75 10.41 -15.33
N ARG A 4 20.49 11.66 -14.95
CA ARG A 4 19.53 12.08 -13.92
C ARG A 4 19.52 11.34 -12.56
N GLU A 5 20.66 10.91 -12.02
CA GLU A 5 20.69 10.35 -10.65
C GLU A 5 20.58 11.45 -9.56
N ILE A 6 20.82 12.71 -9.94
CA ILE A 6 20.96 13.87 -9.02
C ILE A 6 19.61 14.55 -8.70
N GLU A 7 18.54 14.30 -9.46
CA GLU A 7 17.22 14.91 -9.21
C GLU A 7 16.43 14.19 -8.08
N TRP A 8 16.80 12.94 -7.76
CA TRP A 8 16.01 12.05 -6.89
C TRP A 8 16.30 12.20 -5.40
N ALA A 9 17.54 12.52 -5.03
CA ALA A 9 17.88 12.83 -3.64
C ALA A 9 17.03 13.98 -3.10
N GLY A 10 16.77 15.00 -3.95
CA GLY A 10 15.91 16.13 -3.61
C GLY A 10 14.44 15.76 -3.39
N LEU A 11 13.93 14.76 -4.10
CA LEU A 11 12.54 14.26 -3.93
C LEU A 11 12.40 13.44 -2.63
N ALA A 12 13.37 12.58 -2.33
CA ALA A 12 13.41 11.87 -1.05
C ALA A 12 13.61 12.84 0.14
N GLU A 13 14.40 13.90 -0.02
CA GLU A 13 14.52 14.98 0.97
C GLU A 13 13.23 15.78 1.14
N ARG A 14 12.47 16.04 0.06
CA ARG A 14 11.15 16.69 0.15
C ARG A 14 10.14 15.86 0.94
N PHE A 15 10.20 14.53 0.84
CA PHE A 15 9.40 13.66 1.69
C PHE A 15 9.87 13.69 3.15
N GLN A 16 11.19 13.71 3.39
CA GLN A 16 11.78 13.69 4.74
C GLN A 16 11.67 15.01 5.53
N LYS A 17 11.66 16.16 4.87
CA LYS A 17 11.65 17.48 5.55
C LYS A 17 10.38 17.74 6.38
N ASP A 18 9.40 16.84 6.33
CA ASP A 18 8.09 17.03 6.92
C ASP A 18 7.55 15.71 7.52
N ALA A 19 8.38 15.04 8.31
CA ALA A 19 8.04 13.76 8.94
C ALA A 19 6.74 13.84 9.77
N SER A 20 6.49 14.96 10.46
CA SER A 20 5.23 15.20 11.19
C SER A 20 4.01 15.24 10.26
N TYR A 21 4.15 15.78 9.04
CA TYR A 21 3.10 15.78 8.04
C TYR A 21 2.86 14.38 7.47
N GLN A 22 3.91 13.59 7.26
CA GLN A 22 3.79 12.19 6.83
C GLN A 22 3.12 11.32 7.89
N GLU A 23 3.52 11.46 9.16
CA GLU A 23 2.88 10.81 10.30
C GLU A 23 1.42 11.25 10.44
N SER A 24 1.13 12.54 10.28
CA SER A 24 -0.22 13.07 10.27
C SER A 24 -1.07 12.51 9.14
N LEU A 25 -0.50 12.27 7.94
CA LEU A 25 -1.21 11.67 6.81
C LEU A 25 -1.43 10.17 6.99
N MET A 26 -0.48 9.47 7.62
CA MET A 26 -0.68 8.07 8.01
C MET A 26 -1.75 7.96 9.08
N MET A 27 -1.71 8.80 10.11
CA MET A 27 -2.75 8.92 11.12
C MET A 27 -4.09 9.33 10.50
N GLU A 28 -4.13 10.29 9.59
CA GLU A 28 -5.38 10.69 8.92
C GLU A 28 -5.92 9.53 8.06
N HIS A 29 -5.06 8.78 7.38
CA HIS A 29 -5.46 7.59 6.63
C HIS A 29 -5.97 6.48 7.55
N GLU A 30 -5.25 6.15 8.62
CA GLU A 30 -5.65 5.16 9.63
C GLU A 30 -6.96 5.59 10.33
N VAL A 31 -7.07 6.85 10.76
CA VAL A 31 -8.27 7.40 11.41
C VAL A 31 -9.44 7.46 10.44
N LEU A 32 -9.26 7.94 9.20
CA LEU A 32 -10.34 7.97 8.20
C LEU A 32 -10.87 6.58 7.88
N ASN A 33 -10.04 5.53 7.98
CA ASN A 33 -10.45 4.16 7.70
C ASN A 33 -10.97 3.42 8.95
N ALA A 34 -10.38 3.64 10.12
CA ALA A 34 -10.86 3.11 11.39
C ALA A 34 -12.20 3.72 11.81
N THR A 35 -12.42 5.02 11.56
CA THR A 35 -13.70 5.69 11.85
C THR A 35 -14.75 5.45 10.77
N LYS A 36 -14.33 5.13 9.54
CA LYS A 36 -15.21 4.63 8.48
C LYS A 36 -15.09 3.12 8.39
N GLY A 37 -15.41 2.42 9.49
CA GLY A 37 -15.61 0.97 9.45
C GLY A 37 -16.37 0.60 8.19
N PHE A 38 -15.88 -0.39 7.43
CA PHE A 38 -16.37 -0.80 6.11
C PHE A 38 -17.90 -0.79 6.07
N ARG A 39 -18.50 0.34 5.70
CA ARG A 39 -19.91 0.42 5.40
C ARG A 39 -19.99 -0.19 4.03
N GLY A 40 -20.37 -1.47 3.99
CA GLY A 40 -20.41 -2.28 2.77
C GLY A 40 -20.87 -1.41 1.62
N ASN A 41 -19.95 -1.12 0.70
CA ASN A 41 -20.30 -0.38 -0.50
C ASN A 41 -21.38 -1.21 -1.20
N PRO A 42 -22.61 -0.71 -1.37
CA PRO A 42 -23.73 -1.52 -1.86
C PRO A 42 -23.49 -2.05 -3.28
N CYS A 43 -22.49 -1.49 -3.99
CA CYS A 43 -22.05 -1.97 -5.30
C CYS A 43 -21.03 -3.12 -5.22
N LEU A 44 -20.61 -3.54 -4.02
CA LEU A 44 -19.68 -4.64 -3.81
C LEU A 44 -20.38 -5.84 -3.17
N MET A 45 -20.27 -6.98 -3.82
CA MET A 45 -20.70 -8.26 -3.25
C MET A 45 -19.57 -8.81 -2.37
N VAL A 46 -19.87 -9.12 -1.11
CA VAL A 46 -18.94 -9.79 -0.21
C VAL A 46 -19.17 -11.29 -0.29
N ILE A 47 -18.16 -12.04 -0.71
CA ILE A 47 -18.18 -13.51 -0.72
C ILE A 47 -17.51 -13.99 0.57
N PRO A 48 -18.20 -14.74 1.44
CA PRO A 48 -17.59 -15.25 2.66
C PRO A 48 -16.49 -16.29 2.34
N PRO A 49 -15.49 -16.47 3.23
CA PRO A 49 -14.52 -17.54 3.07
C PRO A 49 -15.20 -18.91 3.01
N ALA A 50 -14.85 -19.72 2.02
CA ALA A 50 -15.31 -21.11 1.86
C ALA A 50 -14.09 -22.04 1.70
N ALA A 51 -14.25 -23.33 2.03
CA ALA A 51 -13.14 -24.28 2.12
C ALA A 51 -12.42 -24.53 0.79
N ASP A 52 -13.09 -24.29 -0.33
CA ASP A 52 -12.60 -24.42 -1.70
C ASP A 52 -11.97 -23.12 -2.25
N LEU A 53 -12.19 -21.99 -1.58
CA LEU A 53 -11.65 -20.69 -2.00
C LEU A 53 -10.28 -20.44 -1.39
N ARG A 54 -9.34 -20.01 -2.23
CA ARG A 54 -8.00 -19.61 -1.77
C ARG A 54 -7.79 -18.11 -1.94
N PRO A 55 -7.10 -17.43 -1.00
CA PRO A 55 -6.84 -16.00 -1.11
C PRO A 55 -6.07 -15.60 -2.39
N ASN A 56 -5.20 -16.49 -2.87
CA ASN A 56 -4.42 -16.28 -4.10
C ASN A 56 -5.10 -16.79 -5.38
N SER A 57 -6.29 -17.36 -5.27
CA SER A 57 -7.08 -17.86 -6.40
C SER A 57 -8.56 -17.54 -6.18
N PRO A 58 -8.93 -16.25 -6.19
CA PRO A 58 -10.32 -15.84 -6.06
C PRO A 58 -11.13 -16.27 -7.30
N PRO A 59 -12.47 -16.37 -7.19
CA PRO A 59 -13.35 -16.56 -8.34
C PRO A 59 -13.16 -15.48 -9.41
N GLU A 60 -13.52 -15.80 -10.65
CA GLU A 60 -13.46 -14.83 -11.74
C GLU A 60 -14.33 -13.59 -11.43
N GLY A 61 -13.77 -12.40 -11.64
CA GLY A 61 -14.42 -11.13 -11.30
C GLY A 61 -14.36 -10.76 -9.81
N ALA A 62 -13.82 -11.62 -8.93
CA ALA A 62 -13.64 -11.35 -7.52
C ALA A 62 -12.17 -11.06 -7.16
N VAL A 63 -11.98 -10.38 -6.04
CA VAL A 63 -10.67 -10.11 -5.46
C VAL A 63 -10.73 -10.48 -3.98
N CYS A 64 -9.76 -11.28 -3.51
CA CYS A 64 -9.64 -11.58 -2.09
C CYS A 64 -8.79 -10.50 -1.39
N VAL A 65 -9.29 -10.01 -0.27
CA VAL A 65 -8.59 -9.09 0.63
C VAL A 65 -8.73 -9.59 2.06
N TYR A 66 -7.71 -9.37 2.89
CA TYR A 66 -7.83 -9.63 4.31
C TYR A 66 -8.55 -8.47 4.99
N ARG A 67 -9.35 -8.77 6.01
CA ARG A 67 -10.01 -7.76 6.85
C ARG A 67 -9.02 -6.71 7.36
N ALA A 68 -7.84 -7.15 7.80
CA ALA A 68 -6.77 -6.27 8.26
C ALA A 68 -6.31 -5.27 7.18
N GLN A 69 -6.34 -5.62 5.89
CA GLN A 69 -5.96 -4.66 4.84
C GLN A 69 -6.97 -3.51 4.73
N VAL A 70 -8.25 -3.79 4.93
CA VAL A 70 -9.31 -2.76 4.97
C VAL A 70 -9.16 -1.89 6.22
N GLU A 71 -8.86 -2.49 7.37
CA GLU A 71 -8.59 -1.77 8.62
C GLU A 71 -7.35 -0.87 8.51
N TYR A 72 -6.33 -1.31 7.76
CA TYR A 72 -5.11 -0.55 7.45
C TYR A 72 -5.28 0.41 6.26
N GLY A 73 -6.51 0.53 5.74
CA GLY A 73 -6.89 1.61 4.86
C GLY A 73 -6.99 1.33 3.37
N MET A 74 -7.05 0.04 3.00
CA MET A 74 -7.40 -0.36 1.65
C MET A 74 -8.76 0.17 1.23
N MET A 75 -8.79 0.97 0.16
CA MET A 75 -10.05 1.41 -0.45
C MET A 75 -10.66 0.33 -1.34
N LEU A 76 -12.00 0.24 -1.32
CA LEU A 76 -12.79 -0.71 -2.11
C LEU A 76 -13.91 0.03 -2.89
N PRO A 77 -13.95 -0.07 -4.24
CA PRO A 77 -13.00 -0.78 -5.09
C PRO A 77 -11.59 -0.16 -5.04
N PRO A 78 -10.52 -0.93 -5.32
CA PRO A 78 -9.16 -0.41 -5.30
C PRO A 78 -8.96 0.71 -6.31
N GLN A 79 -8.11 1.69 -5.94
CA GLN A 79 -7.73 2.78 -6.83
C GLN A 79 -7.01 2.29 -8.10
N PRO A 80 -7.15 2.98 -9.24
CA PRO A 80 -6.47 2.61 -10.49
C PRO A 80 -4.96 2.41 -10.33
N GLU A 81 -4.29 3.26 -9.56
CA GLU A 81 -2.85 3.22 -9.30
C GLU A 81 -2.47 1.96 -8.51
N PHE A 82 -3.27 1.59 -7.52
CA PHE A 82 -3.07 0.35 -6.77
C PHE A 82 -3.23 -0.88 -7.67
N LYS A 83 -4.23 -0.89 -8.55
CA LYS A 83 -4.42 -1.95 -9.56
C LYS A 83 -3.24 -2.02 -10.52
N GLU A 84 -2.73 -0.87 -10.96
CA GLU A 84 -1.57 -0.79 -11.86
C GLU A 84 -0.32 -1.41 -11.21
N ILE A 85 -0.06 -1.12 -9.93
CA ILE A 85 1.03 -1.75 -9.17
C ILE A 85 0.86 -3.26 -9.17
N LEU A 86 -0.30 -3.77 -8.75
CA LEU A 86 -0.55 -5.21 -8.66
C LEU A 86 -0.36 -5.91 -10.00
N ASN A 87 -0.97 -5.40 -11.06
CA ASN A 87 -0.85 -5.95 -12.41
C ASN A 87 0.60 -5.93 -12.91
N SER A 88 1.32 -4.84 -12.66
CA SER A 88 2.71 -4.67 -13.06
C SER A 88 3.65 -5.70 -12.40
N PHE A 89 3.36 -6.09 -11.16
CA PHE A 89 4.17 -7.07 -10.42
C PHE A 89 3.56 -8.49 -10.43
N GLN A 90 2.44 -8.68 -11.14
CA GLN A 90 1.68 -9.94 -11.15
C GLN A 90 1.32 -10.42 -9.74
N LEU A 91 0.90 -9.46 -8.90
CA LEU A 91 0.52 -9.69 -7.51
C LEU A 91 -0.99 -9.63 -7.33
N VAL A 92 -1.50 -10.38 -6.38
CA VAL A 92 -2.87 -10.21 -5.87
C VAL A 92 -2.84 -9.53 -4.49
N PRO A 93 -3.90 -8.81 -4.08
CA PRO A 93 -3.90 -8.11 -2.78
C PRO A 93 -3.61 -9.03 -1.61
N ALA A 94 -4.11 -10.28 -1.63
CA ALA A 94 -3.85 -11.27 -0.59
C ALA A 94 -2.36 -11.64 -0.41
N GLN A 95 -1.47 -11.29 -1.35
CA GLN A 95 -0.04 -11.46 -1.17
C GLN A 95 0.63 -10.30 -0.42
N LEU A 96 -0.08 -9.20 -0.19
CA LEU A 96 0.48 -8.01 0.46
C LEU A 96 0.22 -8.04 1.96
N SER A 97 1.23 -7.67 2.76
CA SER A 97 1.00 -7.40 4.17
C SER A 97 0.05 -6.19 4.34
N PRO A 98 -0.73 -6.11 5.44
CA PRO A 98 -1.55 -4.93 5.73
C PRO A 98 -0.74 -3.63 5.67
N ASN A 99 0.49 -3.64 6.20
CA ASN A 99 1.41 -2.51 6.17
C ASN A 99 1.82 -2.13 4.74
N ALA A 100 2.05 -3.10 3.85
CA ALA A 100 2.35 -2.81 2.46
C ALA A 100 1.21 -2.06 1.79
N VAL A 101 -0.05 -2.44 2.08
CA VAL A 101 -1.23 -1.75 1.56
C VAL A 101 -1.31 -0.32 2.10
N ALA A 102 -1.16 -0.15 3.41
CA ALA A 102 -1.13 1.18 4.05
C ALA A 102 -0.08 2.08 3.39
N TYR A 103 1.17 1.60 3.25
CA TYR A 103 2.23 2.39 2.62
C TYR A 103 1.92 2.82 1.19
N ILE A 104 1.32 1.93 0.38
CA ILE A 104 0.95 2.28 -1.00
C ILE A 104 -0.08 3.41 -0.99
N TYR A 105 -1.15 3.28 -0.21
CA TYR A 105 -2.21 4.30 -0.17
C TYR A 105 -1.73 5.61 0.45
N SER A 106 -0.93 5.57 1.52
CA SER A 106 -0.28 6.76 2.10
C SER A 106 0.63 7.45 1.09
N PHE A 107 1.41 6.68 0.31
CA PHE A 107 2.24 7.23 -0.76
C PHE A 107 1.41 7.95 -1.83
N LEU A 108 0.33 7.33 -2.32
CA LEU A 108 -0.57 7.95 -3.30
C LEU A 108 -1.20 9.23 -2.76
N LYS A 109 -1.63 9.24 -1.50
CA LYS A 109 -2.16 10.44 -0.83
C LYS A 109 -1.12 11.54 -0.70
N LEU A 110 0.11 11.18 -0.36
CA LEU A 110 1.20 12.14 -0.25
C LEU A 110 1.56 12.77 -1.60
N LEU A 111 1.56 11.98 -2.69
CA LEU A 111 1.73 12.51 -4.05
C LEU A 111 0.62 13.51 -4.39
N GLN A 112 -0.63 13.16 -4.10
CA GLN A 112 -1.80 14.03 -4.31
C GLN A 112 -1.65 15.35 -3.54
N ALA A 113 -1.31 15.29 -2.25
CA ALA A 113 -1.16 16.47 -1.40
C ALA A 113 -0.02 17.41 -1.85
N ARG A 114 1.05 16.83 -2.41
CA ARG A 114 2.21 17.58 -2.92
C ARG A 114 2.06 18.00 -4.40
N GLY A 115 0.95 17.67 -5.05
CA GLY A 115 0.75 17.93 -6.48
C GLY A 115 1.73 17.20 -7.40
N ILE A 116 2.30 16.09 -6.94
CA ILE A 116 3.25 15.28 -7.71
C ILE A 116 2.47 14.24 -8.51
N ALA A 117 2.72 14.14 -9.82
CA ALA A 117 2.09 13.15 -10.67
C ALA A 117 2.54 11.72 -10.29
N TRP A 118 1.57 10.81 -10.15
CA TRP A 118 1.82 9.39 -10.03
C TRP A 118 2.51 8.84 -11.28
N SER A 119 3.45 7.91 -11.09
CA SER A 119 3.87 6.98 -12.13
C SER A 119 4.39 5.68 -11.52
N LEU A 120 4.18 4.57 -12.22
CA LEU A 120 4.71 3.27 -11.82
C LEU A 120 6.26 3.27 -11.74
N THR A 121 6.92 4.07 -12.58
CA THR A 121 8.38 4.27 -12.53
C THR A 121 8.82 4.91 -11.22
N LEU A 122 8.08 5.92 -10.73
CA LEU A 122 8.33 6.56 -9.44
C LEU A 122 8.15 5.56 -8.29
N PHE A 123 7.11 4.72 -8.34
CA PHE A 123 6.93 3.68 -7.32
C PHE A 123 8.11 2.69 -7.30
N ARG A 124 8.55 2.22 -8.48
CA ARG A 124 9.67 1.28 -8.62
C ARG A 124 11.01 1.85 -8.16
N SER A 125 11.23 3.15 -8.32
CA SER A 125 12.47 3.79 -7.87
C SER A 125 12.52 3.96 -6.35
N LEU A 126 11.36 4.11 -5.70
CA LEU A 126 11.26 4.34 -4.25
C LEU A 126 11.10 3.04 -3.45
N PHE A 127 10.46 2.02 -4.01
CA PHE A 127 10.09 0.82 -3.28
C PHE A 127 10.57 -0.47 -3.94
N SER A 128 10.68 -1.49 -3.12
CA SER A 128 10.99 -2.87 -3.47
C SER A 128 10.16 -3.82 -2.63
N TRP A 129 9.89 -5.01 -3.15
CA TRP A 129 9.19 -6.05 -2.41
C TRP A 129 10.17 -6.86 -1.56
N MET A 130 9.74 -7.24 -0.37
CA MET A 130 10.48 -8.11 0.54
C MET A 130 9.56 -9.23 0.99
N ALA A 131 10.01 -10.48 0.87
CA ALA A 131 9.29 -11.61 1.46
C ALA A 131 9.35 -11.50 2.99
N VAL A 132 8.21 -11.66 3.65
CA VAL A 132 8.14 -11.68 5.12
C VAL A 132 8.46 -13.10 5.60
N PRO A 133 9.57 -13.32 6.32
CA PRO A 133 9.92 -14.65 6.83
C PRO A 133 8.80 -15.19 7.73
N GLY A 134 8.44 -16.47 7.56
CA GLY A 134 7.38 -17.13 8.34
C GLY A 134 5.95 -16.93 7.79
N TYR A 135 5.73 -16.07 6.80
CA TYR A 135 4.39 -15.73 6.31
C TYR A 135 4.10 -16.25 4.88
N GLY A 136 4.50 -17.49 4.56
CA GLY A 136 3.94 -18.29 3.46
C GLY A 136 3.79 -17.62 2.07
N GLY A 137 4.63 -16.65 1.72
CA GLY A 137 4.54 -15.90 0.45
C GLY A 137 3.98 -14.47 0.55
N CYS A 138 3.77 -13.95 1.76
CA CYS A 138 3.41 -12.55 2.02
C CYS A 138 4.58 -11.60 1.72
N LEU A 139 4.27 -10.48 1.08
CA LEU A 139 5.20 -9.44 0.66
C LEU A 139 4.97 -8.17 1.46
N ALA A 140 6.04 -7.68 2.07
CA ALA A 140 6.13 -6.35 2.62
C ALA A 140 6.70 -5.37 1.58
N LEU A 141 6.32 -4.11 1.68
CA LEU A 141 6.90 -3.03 0.90
C LEU A 141 8.10 -2.44 1.65
N ARG A 142 9.25 -2.37 1.01
CA ARG A 142 10.48 -1.81 1.56
C ARG A 142 10.93 -0.60 0.75
N SER A 143 11.20 0.50 1.43
CA SER A 143 11.91 1.66 0.86
C SER A 143 13.29 1.24 0.32
N ARG A 144 13.63 1.68 -0.88
CA ARG A 144 14.98 1.55 -1.47
C ARG A 144 15.97 2.57 -0.90
N SER A 145 15.48 3.65 -0.29
CA SER A 145 16.33 4.59 0.44
C SER A 145 16.77 3.98 1.77
N ARG A 146 18.02 4.24 2.18
CA ARG A 146 18.53 3.86 3.52
C ARG A 146 17.83 4.59 4.66
N LYS A 147 17.04 5.62 4.35
CA LYS A 147 16.22 6.37 5.31
C LYS A 147 14.77 5.93 5.20
N ALA A 148 14.09 5.80 6.33
CA ALA A 148 12.65 5.53 6.37
C ALA A 148 11.91 6.65 5.61
N MET A 149 11.04 6.28 4.66
CA MET A 149 10.18 7.24 3.95
C MET A 149 8.90 7.55 4.72
N PHE A 150 8.50 6.65 5.62
CA PHE A 150 7.36 6.77 6.51
C PHE A 150 7.81 6.23 7.88
N SER A 151 7.60 7.02 8.94
CA SER A 151 7.78 6.60 10.34
C SER A 151 6.40 6.41 10.99
N GLY A 152 6.33 5.63 12.07
CA GLY A 152 5.12 5.51 12.89
C GLY A 152 4.14 4.38 12.52
N ALA A 153 4.31 3.69 11.39
CA ALA A 153 3.51 2.51 11.11
C ALA A 153 3.81 1.39 12.12
N THR A 154 2.78 0.92 12.83
CA THR A 154 2.90 -0.23 13.74
C THR A 154 3.37 -1.44 12.94
N SER A 155 4.28 -2.23 13.50
CA SER A 155 4.60 -3.51 12.88
C SER A 155 3.34 -4.36 12.86
N SER A 156 3.02 -5.00 11.75
CA SER A 156 1.91 -5.96 11.64
C SER A 156 2.11 -7.22 12.52
N HIS A 157 3.10 -7.21 13.40
CA HIS A 157 3.22 -8.11 14.54
C HIS A 157 2.19 -7.70 15.58
N SER A 158 1.05 -8.39 15.58
CA SER A 158 0.33 -8.61 16.83
C SER A 158 1.16 -9.63 17.62
N ASP A 159 1.41 -9.34 18.90
CA ASP A 159 1.91 -10.31 19.89
C ASP A 159 1.03 -11.57 19.94
#